data_AF-A0A146G662-F1
#
_entry.id   AF-A0A146G662-F1
#
_cell.length_a   1.000
_cell.length_b   1.000
_cell.length_c   1.000
_cell.angle_alpha   90.00
_cell.angle_beta   90.00
_cell.angle_gamma   90.00
#
_symmetry.space_group_name_H-M   'P 1'
#
loop_
_entity.id
_entity.type
_entity.pdbx_description
1 polymer ?
#
loop_
_entity_poly.entity_id
_entity_poly.type
_entity_poly.pdbx_seq_one_letter_code
_entity_poly.pdbx_strand_id
1 'polypeptide(L)'
;MDCSGAVYYVLRQNGIKEPPRSSAAQYEWARKAGTFHPVTGTDLSAPEFADLKPGDLLFWNGTYNAGKDLPATHAMFYLGKAKSDGLPLMVGSSDGRRYRDKRRDGVSVFDFRLPKPGSKSRFIGYARIPGLQ
;
A
#
# COMPACT_ATOMS: atom_id res chain seq x y z
N MET A 1 -3.62 -15.66 -2.68
CA MET A 1 -4.37 -14.42 -2.39
C MET A 1 -3.66 -13.27 -3.09
N ASP A 2 -4.36 -12.43 -3.85
CA ASP A 2 -3.75 -11.24 -4.46
C ASP A 2 -3.59 -10.07 -3.47
N CYS A 3 -2.92 -8.99 -3.88
CA CYS A 3 -2.63 -7.82 -3.04
C CYS A 3 -3.89 -7.24 -2.38
N SER A 4 -4.88 -6.87 -3.19
CA SER A 4 -6.15 -6.31 -2.73
C SER A 4 -7.01 -7.30 -1.95
N GLY A 5 -6.84 -8.60 -2.20
CA GLY A 5 -7.49 -9.68 -1.47
C GLY A 5 -6.97 -9.82 -0.05
N ALA A 6 -5.66 -9.62 0.14
CA ALA A 6 -5.06 -9.56 1.48
C ALA A 6 -5.57 -8.35 2.26
N VAL A 7 -5.67 -7.20 1.60
CA VAL A 7 -6.29 -6.00 2.19
C VAL A 7 -7.75 -6.26 2.57
N TYR A 8 -8.55 -6.76 1.63
CA TYR A 8 -9.95 -7.09 1.84
C TYR A 8 -10.13 -8.02 3.05
N TYR A 9 -9.35 -9.11 3.12
CA TYR A 9 -9.44 -10.07 4.20
C TYR A 9 -9.16 -9.43 5.56
N VAL A 10 -8.05 -8.69 5.69
CA VAL A 10 -7.69 -8.01 6.95
C VAL A 10 -8.78 -7.01 7.36
N LEU A 11 -9.31 -6.22 6.43
CA LEU A 11 -10.39 -5.27 6.73
C LEU A 11 -11.66 -5.97 7.23
N ARG A 12 -12.05 -7.10 6.62
CA ARG A 12 -13.19 -7.92 7.09
C ARG A 12 -12.98 -8.42 8.52
N GLN A 13 -11.78 -8.92 8.82
CA GLN A 13 -11.44 -9.41 10.15
C GLN A 13 -11.44 -8.30 11.22
N ASN A 14 -11.29 -7.04 10.81
CA ASN A 14 -11.29 -5.87 11.70
C ASN A 14 -12.62 -5.10 11.67
N GLY A 15 -13.73 -5.78 11.35
CA GLY A 15 -15.09 -5.22 11.53
C GLY A 15 -15.62 -4.39 10.36
N ILE A 16 -14.85 -4.16 9.30
CA ILE A 16 -15.40 -3.56 8.07
C ILE A 16 -16.26 -4.60 7.36
N LYS A 17 -17.57 -4.35 7.27
CA LYS A 17 -18.52 -5.32 6.74
C LYS A 17 -18.33 -5.58 5.24
N GLU A 18 -18.16 -4.52 4.47
CA GLU A 18 -18.11 -4.58 3.01
C GLU A 18 -16.94 -3.73 2.46
N PRO A 19 -15.69 -4.11 2.75
CA PRO A 19 -14.55 -3.41 2.20
C PRO A 19 -14.48 -3.66 0.68
N PRO A 20 -13.98 -2.69 -0.11
CA PRO A 20 -13.84 -2.90 -1.54
C PRO A 20 -12.84 -4.03 -1.87
N ARG A 21 -13.14 -4.83 -2.90
CA ARG A 21 -12.35 -6.03 -3.23
C ARG A 21 -11.08 -5.76 -4.05
N SER A 22 -11.07 -4.75 -4.91
CA SER A 22 -9.94 -4.44 -5.80
C SER A 22 -9.13 -3.26 -5.29
N SER A 23 -7.85 -3.16 -5.68
CA SER A 23 -6.98 -2.04 -5.30
C SER A 23 -7.52 -0.70 -5.77
N ALA A 24 -8.08 -0.65 -6.99
CA ALA A 24 -8.71 0.55 -7.53
C ALA A 24 -9.92 0.97 -6.70
N ALA A 25 -10.79 0.03 -6.34
CA ALA A 25 -11.97 0.34 -5.52
C ALA A 25 -11.59 0.71 -4.08
N GLN A 26 -10.53 0.11 -3.51
CA GLN A 26 -9.99 0.48 -2.19
C GLN A 26 -9.44 1.91 -2.19
N TYR A 27 -8.71 2.28 -3.24
CA TYR A 27 -8.23 3.64 -3.45
C TYR A 27 -9.37 4.64 -3.60
N GLU A 28 -10.36 4.35 -4.46
CA GLU A 28 -11.53 5.22 -4.64
C GLU A 28 -12.35 5.37 -3.36
N TRP A 29 -12.49 4.30 -2.59
CA TRP A 29 -13.14 4.33 -1.28
C TRP A 29 -12.42 5.28 -0.32
N ALA A 30 -11.09 5.17 -0.22
CA ALA A 30 -10.29 6.08 0.61
C ALA A 30 -10.39 7.55 0.15
N ARG A 31 -10.37 7.79 -1.17
CA ARG A 31 -10.54 9.13 -1.76
C ARG A 31 -11.91 9.73 -1.45
N LYS A 32 -12.98 8.98 -1.68
CA LYS A 32 -14.36 9.43 -1.40
C LYS A 32 -14.57 9.72 0.08
N ALA A 33 -13.89 8.98 0.96
CA ALA A 33 -13.90 9.24 2.39
C ALA A 33 -13.01 10.42 2.84
N GLY A 34 -12.25 11.05 1.93
CA GLY A 34 -11.35 12.16 2.28
C GLY A 34 -10.12 11.75 3.10
N THR A 35 -9.79 10.46 3.13
CA THR A 35 -8.69 9.89 3.96
C THR A 35 -7.39 9.68 3.20
N PHE A 36 -7.40 9.92 1.89
CA PHE A 36 -6.26 9.68 1.00
C PHE A 36 -5.30 10.87 1.00
N HIS A 37 -4.02 10.57 1.26
CA HIS A 37 -2.90 11.49 1.22
C HIS A 37 -2.09 11.24 -0.06
N PRO A 38 -2.16 12.14 -1.07
CA PRO A 38 -1.37 12.00 -2.27
C PRO A 38 0.12 12.20 -1.95
N VAL A 39 0.99 11.45 -2.61
CA VAL A 39 2.45 11.61 -2.48
C VAL A 39 3.06 11.80 -3.86
N THR A 40 3.86 12.85 -4.00
CA THR A 40 4.64 13.17 -5.20
C THR A 40 6.14 13.03 -5.00
N GLY A 41 6.60 13.04 -3.74
CA GLY A 41 7.98 12.79 -3.35
C GLY A 41 8.55 11.49 -3.92
N THR A 42 9.85 11.51 -4.23
CA THR A 42 10.58 10.38 -4.82
C THR A 42 11.40 9.59 -3.82
N ASP A 43 11.40 10.03 -2.56
CA ASP A 43 12.07 9.39 -1.44
C ASP A 43 11.21 9.47 -0.17
N LEU A 44 11.50 8.62 0.82
CA LEU A 44 10.72 8.50 2.06
C LEU A 44 11.00 9.61 3.09
N SER A 45 11.94 10.51 2.83
CA SER A 45 12.18 11.70 3.67
C SER A 45 11.30 12.89 3.29
N ALA A 46 10.57 12.78 2.17
CA ALA A 46 9.64 13.80 1.72
C ALA A 46 8.57 14.10 2.80
N PRO A 47 8.17 15.37 2.98
CA PRO A 47 7.29 15.79 4.06
C PRO A 47 5.90 15.14 3.99
N GLU A 48 5.45 14.71 2.80
CA GLU A 48 4.17 14.02 2.65
C GLU A 48 4.10 12.70 3.47
N PHE A 49 5.24 12.11 3.83
CA PHE A 49 5.30 10.90 4.66
C PHE A 49 5.26 11.16 6.17
N ALA A 50 5.29 12.42 6.62
CA ALA A 50 5.29 12.75 8.05
C ALA A 50 4.05 12.22 8.78
N ASP A 51 2.91 12.19 8.09
CA ASP A 51 1.63 11.71 8.63
C ASP A 51 1.36 10.21 8.38
N LEU A 52 2.29 9.48 7.77
CA LEU A 52 2.17 8.04 7.54
C LEU A 52 2.34 7.28 8.87
N LYS A 53 1.39 6.41 9.21
CA LYS A 53 1.40 5.64 10.48
C LYS A 53 1.00 4.18 10.25
N PRO A 54 1.45 3.26 11.12
CA PRO A 54 1.08 1.85 11.02
C PRO A 54 -0.44 1.67 10.87
N GLY A 55 -0.84 0.75 10.00
CA GLY A 55 -2.25 0.49 9.66
C GLY A 55 -2.74 1.23 8.41
N ASP A 56 -2.01 2.24 7.91
CA ASP A 56 -2.40 2.92 6.67
C ASP A 56 -2.36 1.99 5.46
N LEU A 57 -3.28 2.21 4.54
CA LEU A 57 -3.24 1.63 3.21
C LEU A 57 -2.20 2.35 2.35
N LEU A 58 -1.40 1.60 1.62
CA LEU A 58 -0.39 2.07 0.68
C LEU A 58 -0.84 1.73 -0.74
N PHE A 59 -0.77 2.68 -1.67
CA PHE A 59 -1.25 2.48 -3.04
C PHE A 59 -0.17 2.71 -4.10
N TRP A 60 -0.16 1.87 -5.13
CA TRP A 60 0.68 2.02 -6.32
C TRP A 60 -0.13 1.91 -7.61
N ASN A 61 0.33 2.61 -8.64
CA ASN A 61 -0.08 2.44 -10.03
C ASN A 61 1.02 1.67 -10.81
N GLY A 62 0.67 1.08 -11.95
CA GLY A 62 1.61 0.51 -12.92
C GLY A 62 2.36 -0.74 -12.46
N THR A 63 1.81 -1.51 -11.52
CA THR A 63 2.45 -2.75 -11.03
C THR A 63 2.21 -3.97 -11.94
N TYR A 64 1.22 -3.87 -12.83
CA TYR A 64 0.98 -4.77 -13.96
C TYR A 64 0.40 -3.96 -15.11
N ASN A 65 0.30 -4.56 -16.31
CA ASN A 65 -0.36 -3.95 -17.46
C ASN A 65 -1.89 -3.96 -17.25
N ALA A 66 -2.35 -3.09 -16.38
CA ALA A 66 -3.72 -2.59 -16.36
C ALA A 66 -3.80 -1.46 -17.39
N GLY A 67 -4.86 -1.40 -18.20
CA GLY A 67 -5.07 -0.27 -19.11
C GLY A 67 -4.96 1.10 -18.40
N LYS A 68 -4.82 2.18 -19.18
CA LYS A 68 -4.52 3.54 -18.67
C LYS A 68 -5.51 4.06 -17.61
N ASP A 69 -6.66 3.42 -17.44
CA ASP A 69 -7.78 3.93 -16.66
C ASP A 69 -7.80 3.49 -15.18
N LEU A 70 -6.94 2.56 -14.76
CA LEU A 70 -6.94 2.10 -13.36
C LEU A 70 -6.05 3.00 -12.49
N PRO A 71 -6.62 3.76 -11.53
CA PRO A 71 -5.84 4.72 -10.74
C PRO A 71 -4.91 4.04 -9.72
N ALA A 72 -5.28 2.85 -9.23
CA ALA A 72 -4.44 2.02 -8.37
C ALA A 72 -4.47 0.55 -8.79
N THR A 73 -3.28 -0.03 -8.93
CA THR A 73 -3.03 -1.43 -9.34
C THR A 73 -2.50 -2.29 -8.20
N HIS A 74 -2.15 -1.70 -7.07
CA HIS A 74 -1.63 -2.46 -5.93
C HIS A 74 -1.97 -1.77 -4.63
N ALA A 75 -2.25 -2.57 -3.60
CA ALA A 75 -2.54 -2.10 -2.26
C ALA A 75 -1.86 -3.00 -1.21
N MET A 76 -1.32 -2.39 -0.16
CA MET A 76 -0.74 -3.07 1.02
C MET A 76 -1.01 -2.24 2.28
N PHE A 77 -0.70 -2.75 3.46
CA PHE A 77 -0.68 -1.96 4.70
C PHE A 77 0.73 -1.53 5.06
N TYR A 78 0.88 -0.32 5.57
CA TYR A 78 2.09 0.11 6.24
C TYR A 78 2.16 -0.50 7.64
N LEU A 79 3.31 -1.09 7.98
CA LEU A 79 3.53 -1.75 9.27
C LEU A 79 4.31 -0.88 10.25
N GLY A 80 4.86 0.25 9.80
CA GLY A 80 5.78 1.07 10.60
C GLY A 80 7.24 0.74 10.36
N LYS A 81 8.10 1.20 11.26
CA LYS A 81 9.54 0.98 11.22
C LYS A 81 9.93 -0.25 12.04
N ALA A 82 10.80 -1.08 11.51
CA ALA A 82 11.34 -2.24 12.23
C ALA A 82 12.11 -1.77 13.47
N LYS A 83 11.89 -2.41 14.62
CA LYS A 83 12.61 -2.06 15.87
C LYS A 83 14.11 -2.31 15.78
N SER A 84 14.55 -3.24 14.94
CA SER A 84 15.95 -3.65 14.81
C SER A 84 16.85 -2.59 14.17
N ASP A 85 16.33 -1.87 13.18
CA ASP A 85 17.15 -1.01 12.31
C ASP A 85 16.39 0.23 11.80
N GLY A 86 15.15 0.44 12.24
CA GLY A 86 14.34 1.59 11.86
C GLY A 86 13.84 1.58 10.41
N LEU A 87 14.09 0.52 9.63
CA LEU A 87 13.67 0.50 8.23
C LEU A 87 12.15 0.31 8.11
N PRO A 88 11.49 1.05 7.20
CA PRO A 88 10.05 1.00 7.05
C PRO A 88 9.60 -0.32 6.41
N LEU A 89 8.51 -0.88 6.92
CA LEU A 89 7.96 -2.16 6.53
C LEU A 89 6.51 -2.01 6.08
N MET A 90 6.09 -2.95 5.24
CA MET A 90 4.70 -3.10 4.81
C MET A 90 4.31 -4.58 4.82
N VAL A 91 3.02 -4.84 4.86
CA VAL A 91 2.45 -6.19 4.83
C VAL A 91 1.33 -6.26 3.81
N GLY A 92 1.28 -7.36 3.06
CA GLY A 92 0.29 -7.57 2.02
C GLY A 92 0.66 -8.80 1.20
N SER A 93 0.11 -8.91 -0.01
CA SER A 93 0.47 -9.97 -0.95
C SER A 93 1.17 -9.41 -2.17
N SER A 94 2.30 -9.99 -2.56
CA SER A 94 3.02 -9.65 -3.78
C SER A 94 3.90 -10.80 -4.22
N ASP A 95 4.13 -10.90 -5.52
CA ASP A 95 5.12 -11.80 -6.08
C ASP A 95 6.41 -11.00 -6.37
N GLY A 96 7.56 -11.52 -5.94
CA GLY A 96 8.87 -10.98 -6.26
C GLY A 96 9.37 -9.80 -5.42
N ARG A 97 8.58 -9.29 -4.47
CA ARG A 97 9.04 -8.24 -3.54
C ARG A 97 10.02 -8.82 -2.53
N ARG A 98 10.81 -7.94 -1.91
CA ARG A 98 11.90 -8.33 -1.00
C ARG A 98 11.63 -7.94 0.45
N TYR A 99 12.18 -8.73 1.35
CA TYR A 99 12.36 -8.41 2.75
C TYR A 99 13.81 -8.72 3.12
N ARG A 100 14.59 -7.70 3.50
CA ARG A 100 16.02 -7.83 3.80
C ARG A 100 16.77 -8.52 2.66
N ASP A 101 16.51 -8.01 1.46
CA ASP A 101 17.07 -8.49 0.19
C ASP A 101 16.73 -9.94 -0.19
N LYS A 102 15.93 -10.64 0.60
CA LYS A 102 15.39 -11.97 0.26
C LYS A 102 14.06 -11.81 -0.46
N ARG A 103 13.95 -12.44 -1.64
CA ARG A 103 12.68 -12.50 -2.38
C ARG A 103 11.63 -13.25 -1.57
N ARG A 104 10.40 -12.76 -1.60
CA ARG A 104 9.21 -13.38 -1.03
C ARG A 104 8.06 -13.28 -2.04
N ASP A 105 7.20 -14.28 -2.01
CA ASP A 105 6.01 -14.37 -2.87
C ASP A 105 4.77 -14.64 -1.99
N GLY A 106 3.59 -14.23 -2.44
CA GLY A 106 2.35 -14.33 -1.67
C GLY A 106 2.25 -13.37 -0.48
N VAL A 107 1.47 -13.75 0.55
CA VAL A 107 1.22 -12.91 1.73
C VAL A 107 2.46 -12.90 2.62
N SER A 108 3.04 -11.72 2.84
CA SER A 108 4.30 -11.56 3.56
C SER A 108 4.51 -10.14 4.07
N VAL A 109 5.51 -9.99 4.94
CA VAL A 109 6.13 -8.69 5.26
C VAL A 109 7.22 -8.40 4.24
N PHE A 110 7.30 -7.15 3.79
CA PHE A 110 8.22 -6.64 2.79
C PHE A 110 8.85 -5.31 3.23
N ASP A 111 10.01 -4.98 2.68
CA ASP A 111 10.63 -3.67 2.87
C ASP A 111 9.81 -2.61 2.12
N PHE A 112 9.35 -1.55 2.79
CA PHE A 112 8.68 -0.44 2.12
C PHE A 112 9.73 0.46 1.48
N ARG A 113 9.81 0.40 0.15
CA ARG A 113 10.70 1.24 -0.67
C ARG A 113 9.89 1.85 -1.80
N LEU A 114 10.16 3.10 -2.15
CA LEU A 114 9.54 3.72 -3.31
C LEU A 114 10.12 3.13 -4.60
N PRO A 115 9.32 3.01 -5.67
CA PRO A 115 9.85 2.63 -6.98
C PRO A 115 10.95 3.61 -7.43
N LYS A 116 11.97 3.09 -8.12
CA LYS A 116 13.04 3.93 -8.67
C LYS A 116 12.48 4.93 -9.69
N PRO A 117 13.07 6.13 -9.82
CA PRO A 117 12.75 7.04 -10.92
C PRO A 117 12.80 6.32 -12.28
N GLY A 118 11.80 6.57 -13.13
CA GLY A 118 11.68 5.91 -14.44
C GLY A 118 11.06 4.49 -14.42
N SER A 119 10.76 3.94 -13.24
CA SER A 119 9.98 2.71 -13.12
C SER A 119 8.57 2.88 -13.72
N LYS A 120 8.06 1.82 -14.36
CA LYS A 120 6.64 1.76 -14.79
C LYS A 120 5.68 1.88 -13.61
N SER A 121 6.02 1.27 -12.48
CA SER A 121 5.24 1.39 -11.26
C SER A 121 5.58 2.68 -10.52
N ARG A 122 4.56 3.34 -9.99
CA ARG A 122 4.66 4.56 -9.19
C ARG A 122 3.88 4.40 -7.89
N PHE A 123 4.48 4.82 -6.79
CA PHE A 123 3.73 5.03 -5.54
C PHE A 123 2.89 6.29 -5.70
N ILE A 124 1.61 6.24 -5.35
CA ILE A 124 0.69 7.37 -5.57
C ILE A 124 0.24 8.03 -4.25
N GLY A 125 0.39 7.34 -3.13
CA GLY A 125 -0.01 7.84 -1.82
C GLY A 125 -0.46 6.75 -0.88
N TYR A 126 -0.98 7.19 0.27
CA TYR A 126 -1.47 6.32 1.34
C TYR A 126 -2.81 6.83 1.88
N ALA A 127 -3.49 6.03 2.68
CA ALA A 127 -4.74 6.46 3.31
C ALA A 127 -4.96 5.84 4.67
N ARG A 128 -5.61 6.61 5.56
CA ARG A 128 -6.26 6.06 6.75
C ARG A 128 -7.38 5.13 6.32
N ILE A 129 -7.62 4.07 7.08
CA ILE A 129 -8.73 3.16 6.80
C ILE A 129 -10.05 3.90 7.11
N PRO A 130 -10.94 4.14 6.15
CA PRO A 130 -12.22 4.76 6.44
C PRO A 130 -13.04 3.93 7.44
N GLY A 131 -13.54 4.58 8.49
CA GLY A 131 -14.37 3.92 9.52
C GLY A 131 -13.61 3.15 10.59
N LEU A 132 -12.27 3.17 10.58
CA LEU A 132 -11.41 2.63 11.63
C LEU A 132 -10.43 3.72 12.08
N GLN A 133 -10.56 4.20 13.31
CA GLN A 133 -9.66 5.16 13.94
C GLN A 133 -9.16 4.62 15.28
#